data_AF-A0A7C1ZKN4-F1
#
_entry.id   AF-A0A7C1ZKN4-F1
#
_cell.length_a   1.000
_cell.length_b   1.000
_cell.length_c   1.000
_cell.angle_alpha   90.00
_cell.angle_beta   90.00
_cell.angle_gamma   90.00
#
_symmetry.space_group_name_H-M   'P 1'
#
loop_
_entity.id
_entity.type
_entity.pdbx_description
1 polymer ?
#
loop_
_entity_poly.entity_id
_entity_poly.type
_entity_poly.pdbx_seq_one_letter_code
_entity_poly.pdbx_strand_id
1 'polypeptide(L)'
;MKKINLTDISTTLISILLIILVIFTVGKVSNLFQKPVDNDKDGFSQNARKNIDCDDNNPNIHPEAEDIAGDGIDQDCDGNDAKLDITIEDIEVVEMSVRLIFFIYG
;
A
#
# COMPACT_ATOMS: atom_id res chain seq x y z
N MET A 1 11.54 -60.96 -21.23
CA MET A 1 10.72 -59.75 -21.50
C MET A 1 9.69 -59.62 -20.38
N LYS A 2 9.73 -58.57 -19.57
CA LYS A 2 8.80 -58.36 -18.45
C LYS A 2 7.46 -57.88 -19.06
N LYS A 3 6.39 -58.65 -18.92
CA LYS A 3 5.04 -58.23 -19.37
C LYS A 3 4.54 -57.18 -18.40
N ILE A 4 4.41 -55.93 -18.86
CA ILE A 4 3.85 -54.83 -18.07
C ILE A 4 2.32 -54.99 -18.09
N ASN A 5 1.68 -54.92 -16.92
CA ASN A 5 0.24 -55.09 -16.79
C ASN A 5 -0.49 -53.77 -17.11
N LEU A 6 -1.59 -53.83 -17.85
CA LEU A 6 -2.38 -52.66 -18.25
C LEU A 6 -2.97 -51.91 -17.05
N THR A 7 -3.25 -52.62 -15.95
CA THR A 7 -3.72 -52.04 -14.68
C THR A 7 -2.64 -51.23 -13.96
N ASP A 8 -1.36 -51.61 -14.09
CA ASP A 8 -0.22 -50.85 -13.55
C ASP A 8 -0.03 -49.54 -14.32
N ILE A 9 -0.28 -49.54 -15.64
CA ILE A 9 -0.22 -48.33 -16.49
C ILE A 9 -1.37 -47.37 -16.13
N SER A 10 -2.59 -47.88 -15.93
CA SER A 10 -3.74 -47.03 -15.59
C SER A 10 -3.59 -46.37 -14.20
N THR A 11 -3.13 -47.12 -13.20
CA THR A 11 -2.93 -46.60 -11.84
C THR A 11 -1.79 -45.59 -11.77
N THR A 12 -0.70 -45.81 -12.51
CA THR A 12 0.40 -44.83 -12.61
C THR A 12 -0.03 -43.56 -13.31
N LEU A 13 -0.80 -43.64 -14.40
CA LEU A 13 -1.32 -42.46 -15.10
C LEU A 13 -2.31 -41.64 -14.24
N ILE A 14 -3.21 -42.31 -13.51
CA ILE A 14 -4.15 -41.65 -12.58
C ILE A 14 -3.36 -40.95 -11.47
N SER A 15 -2.34 -41.61 -10.91
CA SER A 15 -1.49 -41.04 -9.85
C SER A 15 -0.72 -39.81 -10.33
N ILE A 16 -0.14 -39.87 -11.54
CA ILE A 16 0.56 -38.73 -12.16
C ILE A 16 -0.40 -37.57 -12.41
N LEU A 17 -1.60 -37.84 -12.92
CA LEU A 17 -2.62 -36.82 -13.14
C LEU A 17 -3.05 -36.14 -11.83
N LEU A 18 -3.24 -36.90 -10.76
CA LEU A 18 -3.56 -36.35 -9.44
C LEU A 18 -2.42 -35.50 -8.88
N ILE A 19 -1.16 -35.93 -9.02
CA ILE A 19 0.01 -35.15 -8.59
C ILE A 19 0.10 -33.84 -9.37
N ILE A 20 -0.11 -33.87 -10.69
CA ILE A 20 -0.13 -32.66 -11.53
C ILE A 20 -1.24 -31.71 -11.05
N LEU A 21 -2.46 -32.20 -10.82
CA LEU A 21 -3.57 -31.40 -10.31
C LEU A 21 -3.26 -30.79 -8.94
N VAL A 22 -2.60 -31.52 -8.04
CA VAL A 22 -2.17 -31.02 -6.73
C VAL A 22 -1.12 -29.92 -6.88
N ILE A 23 -0.11 -30.10 -7.75
CA ILE A 23 0.92 -29.08 -8.00
C ILE A 23 0.30 -27.80 -8.60
N PHE A 24 -0.59 -27.95 -9.58
CA PHE A 24 -1.29 -26.82 -10.20
C PHE A 24 -2.22 -26.08 -9.23
N THR A 25 -2.83 -26.78 -8.28
CA THR A 25 -3.70 -26.17 -7.26
C THR A 25 -2.89 -25.51 -6.16
N VAL A 26 -1.83 -26.15 -5.64
CA VAL A 26 -0.94 -25.59 -4.60
C VAL A 26 -0.22 -24.33 -5.09
N GLY A 27 0.31 -24.32 -6.32
CA GLY A 27 0.98 -23.14 -6.89
C GLY A 27 0.06 -21.94 -7.08
N LYS A 28 -1.25 -22.15 -7.22
CA LYS A 28 -2.25 -21.07 -7.20
C LYS A 28 -2.50 -20.57 -5.78
N VAL A 29 -2.53 -21.47 -4.79
CA VAL A 29 -2.78 -21.12 -3.39
C VAL A 29 -1.65 -20.29 -2.78
N SER A 30 -0.38 -20.57 -3.12
CA SER A 30 0.75 -19.80 -2.61
C SER A 30 0.72 -18.32 -3.02
N ASN A 31 0.16 -18.00 -4.18
CA ASN A 31 -0.03 -16.61 -4.63
C ASN A 31 -1.28 -15.94 -4.03
N LEU A 32 -2.17 -16.69 -3.37
CA LEU A 32 -3.35 -16.13 -2.70
C LEU A 32 -3.05 -15.68 -1.27
N PHE A 33 -1.95 -16.16 -0.68
CA PHE A 33 -1.53 -15.86 0.68
C PHE A 33 -0.11 -15.28 0.70
N GLN A 34 0.14 -14.26 -0.11
CA GLN A 34 1.31 -13.42 0.12
C GLN A 34 1.03 -12.61 1.39
N LYS A 35 1.67 -13.01 2.49
CA LYS A 35 1.61 -12.24 3.74
C LYS A 35 2.21 -10.84 3.45
N PRO A 36 1.51 -9.75 3.78
CA PRO A 36 2.08 -8.42 3.66
C PRO A 36 3.31 -8.30 4.58
N VAL A 37 4.36 -7.66 4.08
CA VAL A 37 5.56 -7.34 4.85
C VAL A 37 5.38 -5.92 5.36
N ASP A 38 5.53 -5.76 6.66
CA ASP A 38 5.42 -4.50 7.42
C ASP A 38 6.80 -4.30 8.07
N ASN A 39 7.62 -3.43 7.48
CA ASN A 39 9.04 -3.34 7.80
C ASN A 39 9.34 -2.28 8.88
N ASP A 40 8.53 -1.24 9.00
CA ASP A 40 8.63 -0.22 10.06
C ASP A 40 7.70 -0.46 11.27
N LYS A 41 6.77 -1.41 11.16
CA LYS A 41 5.91 -1.92 12.23
C LYS A 41 4.85 -0.93 12.70
N ASP A 42 4.32 -0.12 11.80
CA ASP A 42 3.15 0.72 12.08
C ASP A 42 1.80 -0.01 11.88
N GLY A 43 1.84 -1.24 11.32
CA GLY A 43 0.67 -2.08 11.07
C GLY A 43 0.13 -1.97 9.64
N PHE A 44 0.77 -1.19 8.78
CA PHE A 44 0.49 -1.07 7.35
C PHE A 44 1.59 -1.76 6.54
N SER A 45 1.36 -1.88 5.24
CA SER A 45 2.35 -2.50 4.35
C SER A 45 2.13 -2.14 2.91
N GLN A 46 3.22 -2.06 2.14
CA GLN A 46 3.16 -1.71 0.73
C GLN A 46 2.41 -2.76 -0.13
N ASN A 47 2.30 -3.99 0.34
CA ASN A 47 1.61 -5.10 -0.35
C ASN A 47 0.26 -5.45 0.28
N ALA A 48 -0.32 -4.56 1.09
CA ALA A 48 -1.65 -4.74 1.65
C ALA A 48 -2.73 -4.76 0.55
N ARG A 49 -3.84 -5.46 0.80
CA ARG A 49 -5.01 -5.44 -0.13
C ARG A 49 -5.81 -4.14 -0.05
N LYS A 50 -5.66 -3.39 1.05
CA LYS A 50 -6.35 -2.14 1.38
C LYS A 50 -5.42 -1.37 2.32
N ASN A 51 -5.48 -0.04 2.33
CA ASN A 51 -4.64 0.82 3.16
C ASN A 51 -3.16 0.49 2.87
N ILE A 52 -2.74 0.79 1.64
CA ILE A 52 -1.37 0.53 1.18
C ILE A 52 -0.46 1.58 1.79
N ASP A 53 0.61 1.12 2.41
CA ASP A 53 1.68 1.98 2.89
C ASP A 53 2.53 2.49 1.72
N CYS A 54 2.68 3.81 1.63
CA CYS A 54 3.47 4.48 0.63
C CYS A 54 4.98 4.53 0.98
N ASP A 55 5.37 4.40 2.26
CA ASP A 55 6.76 4.29 2.72
C ASP A 55 6.93 3.28 3.88
N ASP A 56 7.03 1.99 3.53
CA ASP A 56 7.25 0.82 4.42
C ASP A 56 8.59 0.86 5.21
N ASN A 57 9.29 1.99 5.24
CA ASN A 57 10.49 2.22 6.06
C ASN A 57 10.31 3.36 7.07
N ASN A 58 9.16 4.02 7.10
CA ASN A 58 8.89 5.17 7.95
C ASN A 58 7.53 5.03 8.66
N PRO A 59 7.52 4.71 9.96
CA PRO A 59 6.28 4.41 10.70
C PRO A 59 5.40 5.66 10.96
N ASN A 60 5.76 6.82 10.40
CA ASN A 60 4.95 8.05 10.45
C ASN A 60 4.31 8.37 9.10
N ILE A 61 4.53 7.57 8.06
CA ILE A 61 3.94 7.72 6.73
C ILE A 61 3.11 6.47 6.49
N HIS A 62 1.80 6.57 6.66
CA HIS A 62 0.88 5.46 6.50
C HIS A 62 -0.58 5.93 6.33
N PRO A 63 -1.49 5.09 5.81
CA PRO A 63 -2.90 5.40 5.54
C PRO A 63 -3.77 6.03 6.65
N GLU A 64 -3.25 6.11 7.87
CA GLU A 64 -3.95 6.65 9.04
C GLU A 64 -3.11 7.72 9.76
N ALA A 65 -2.01 8.18 9.15
CA ALA A 65 -1.18 9.25 9.68
C ALA A 65 -1.90 10.60 9.55
N GLU A 66 -1.45 11.58 10.32
CA GLU A 66 -1.88 12.97 10.16
C GLU A 66 -1.02 13.63 9.09
N ASP A 67 -1.66 14.21 8.09
CA ASP A 67 -0.98 14.91 7.00
C ASP A 67 -0.63 16.36 7.40
N ILE A 68 0.64 16.74 7.18
CA ILE A 68 1.15 18.08 7.49
C ILE A 68 1.04 18.96 6.26
N ALA A 69 -0.03 19.75 6.25
CA ALA A 69 -0.36 20.60 5.11
C ALA A 69 0.80 21.46 4.56
N GLY A 70 1.14 21.21 3.31
CA GLY A 70 2.06 22.03 2.52
C GLY A 70 3.54 21.77 2.82
N ASP A 71 3.88 20.67 3.48
CA ASP A 71 5.27 20.24 3.64
C ASP A 71 5.79 19.44 2.43
N GLY A 72 4.89 19.10 1.49
CA GLY A 72 5.21 18.37 0.26
C GLY A 72 5.31 16.86 0.43
N ILE A 73 4.95 16.32 1.58
CA ILE A 73 4.91 14.89 1.90
C ILE A 73 3.43 14.50 2.02
N ASP A 74 3.08 13.35 1.45
CA ASP A 74 1.78 12.71 1.64
C ASP A 74 1.97 11.69 2.77
N GLN A 75 1.69 12.10 4.01
CA GLN A 75 1.90 11.24 5.19
C GLN A 75 0.76 10.22 5.33
N ASP A 76 -0.45 10.56 4.88
CA ASP A 76 -1.64 9.71 5.01
C ASP A 76 -1.88 8.77 3.82
N CYS A 77 -0.95 8.75 2.86
CA CYS A 77 -0.96 7.94 1.65
C CYS A 77 -2.27 8.04 0.84
N ASP A 78 -2.96 9.19 0.84
CA ASP A 78 -4.17 9.43 0.04
C ASP A 78 -3.86 9.77 -1.43
N GLY A 79 -2.59 10.03 -1.74
CA GLY A 79 -2.08 10.42 -3.03
C GLY A 79 -1.80 11.92 -3.19
N ASN A 80 -2.01 12.74 -2.16
CA ASN A 80 -1.78 14.19 -2.18
C ASN A 80 -1.32 14.69 -0.80
N ASP A 81 -0.39 15.65 -0.79
CA ASP A 81 -0.10 16.47 0.39
C ASP A 81 -1.34 17.30 0.78
N ALA A 82 -1.62 17.39 2.08
CA ALA A 82 -2.69 18.21 2.59
C ALA A 82 -2.50 19.68 2.21
N LYS A 83 -3.62 20.38 2.04
CA LYS A 83 -3.60 21.79 1.65
C LYS A 83 -3.67 22.66 2.88
N LEU A 84 -2.82 23.68 2.91
CA LEU A 84 -2.91 24.76 3.89
C LEU A 84 -4.28 25.42 3.76
N ASP A 85 -5.14 25.23 4.77
CA ASP A 85 -6.40 25.95 4.87
C ASP A 85 -6.12 27.33 5.48
N ILE A 86 -5.61 28.24 4.65
CA ILE A 86 -5.50 29.65 5.03
C ILE A 86 -6.89 30.25 4.85
N THR A 87 -7.65 30.33 5.94
CA THR A 87 -8.91 31.06 5.92
C THR A 87 -8.63 32.56 6.01
N ILE A 88 -9.49 33.39 5.40
CA ILE A 88 -9.35 34.86 5.43
C ILE A 88 -9.45 35.40 6.88
N GLU A 89 -9.95 34.60 7.83
CA GLU A 89 -10.03 34.94 9.25
C GLU A 89 -8.67 34.85 9.96
N ASP A 90 -7.74 34.02 9.46
CA ASP A 90 -6.36 33.91 9.99
C ASP A 90 -5.43 35.06 9.52
N ILE A 91 -5.93 35.92 8.63
CA ILE A 91 -5.22 37.07 8.04
C ILE A 91 -5.35 38.33 8.92
N GLU A 92 -5.83 38.24 10.17
CA GLU A 92 -5.88 39.42 11.07
C GLU A 92 -4.50 40.02 11.40
N VAL A 93 -3.40 39.28 11.20
CA VAL A 93 -2.01 39.79 11.33
C VAL A 93 -1.46 40.44 10.06
N VAL A 94 -2.06 40.19 8.89
CA VAL A 94 -1.60 40.76 7.61
C VAL A 94 -2.36 42.05 7.27
N GLU A 95 -3.62 42.20 7.70
CA GLU A 95 -4.36 43.46 7.58
C GLU A 95 -3.66 44.62 8.30
N MET A 96 -2.97 44.36 9.42
CA MET A 96 -2.24 45.40 10.16
C MET A 96 -0.93 45.82 9.47
N SER A 97 -0.32 44.96 8.65
CA SER A 97 0.91 45.26 7.89
C SER A 97 0.63 45.78 6.48
N VAL A 98 -0.43 45.31 5.81
CA VAL A 98 -0.85 45.80 4.48
C VAL A 98 -1.48 47.20 4.58
N ARG A 99 -2.21 47.50 5.66
CA ARG A 99 -2.68 48.88 5.93
C ARG A 99 -1.49 49.84 6.09
N LEU A 100 -0.41 49.43 6.78
CA LEU A 100 0.77 50.27 6.96
C LEU A 100 1.51 50.51 5.63
N ILE A 101 1.57 49.52 4.74
CA ILE A 101 2.15 49.65 3.40
C ILE A 101 1.34 50.63 2.54
N PHE A 102 -0.01 50.58 2.59
CA PHE A 102 -0.86 51.57 1.90
C PHE A 102 -0.67 53.00 2.43
N PHE A 103 -0.49 53.18 3.74
CA PHE A 103 -0.22 54.51 4.33
C PHE A 103 1.18 55.06 3.99
N ILE A 104 2.17 54.20 3.75
CA ILE A 104 3.54 54.62 3.42
C ILE A 104 3.75 54.82 1.91
N TYR A 105 3.07 54.02 1.07
CA TYR A 105 3.30 54.01 -0.38
C TYR A 105 2.20 54.64 -1.25
N GLY A 106 1.01 54.93 -0.71
CA GLY A 106 -0.04 55.69 -1.39
C GLY A 106 -0.89 54.89 -2.37
#